data_AF-A0AA91GQ79-F1
#
_entry.id   AF-A0AA91GQ79-F1
#
_cell.length_a   1.000
_cell.length_b   1.000
_cell.length_c   1.000
_cell.angle_alpha   90.00
_cell.angle_beta   90.00
_cell.angle_gamma   90.00
#
_symmetry.space_group_name_H-M   'P 1'
#
loop_
_entity.id
_entity.type
_entity.pdbx_description
1 polymer ?
#
loop_
_entity_poly.entity_id
_entity_poly.type
_entity_poly.pdbx_seq_one_letter_code
_entity_poly.pdbx_strand_id
1 'polypeptide(L)' 'MLSNDYSLYVLSDINLLRRHLISYSTTIYGAVTTGDIWKFLKLEGCDVFIDLNNYYIKEINKILGILSQGVQI' A
#
# COMPACT_ATOMS: atom_id res chain seq x y z
N MET A 1 39.36 -3.42 28.56
CA MET A 1 38.02 -3.98 28.84
C MET A 1 37.31 -2.97 29.71
N LEU A 2 36.27 -2.24 29.30
CA LEU A 2 35.29 -2.45 28.23
C LEU A 2 35.14 -1.15 27.44
N SER A 3 35.09 -1.26 26.11
CA SER A 3 34.81 -0.16 25.19
C SER A 3 33.39 0.36 25.44
N ASN A 4 33.28 1.66 25.68
CA ASN A 4 31.99 2.31 25.89
C ASN A 4 31.11 2.19 24.64
N ASP A 5 29.99 1.53 24.79
CA ASP A 5 29.03 1.18 23.73
C ASP A 5 28.05 2.34 23.44
N TYR A 6 28.59 3.56 23.29
CA TYR A 6 27.79 4.76 22.96
C TYR A 6 27.17 4.68 21.55
N SER A 7 27.65 3.76 20.72
CA SER A 7 27.13 3.50 19.38
C SER A 7 25.67 3.02 19.42
N LEU A 8 25.29 2.19 20.41
CA LEU A 8 23.95 1.62 20.50
C LEU A 8 22.87 2.65 20.86
N TYR A 9 23.19 3.65 21.69
CA TYR A 9 22.25 4.71 22.07
C TYR A 9 21.92 5.63 20.89
N VAL A 10 22.95 6.08 20.17
CA VAL A 10 22.78 6.97 18.99
C VAL A 10 22.02 6.26 17.86
N LEU A 11 22.25 4.97 17.66
CA LEU A 11 21.54 4.16 16.67
C LEU A 11 20.06 3.93 17.04
N SER A 12 19.73 3.90 18.33
CA SER A 12 18.34 3.76 18.78
C SER A 12 17.49 4.98 18.44
N ASP A 13 18.03 6.19 18.61
CA ASP A 13 17.37 7.45 18.28
C ASP A 13 17.18 7.64 16.76
N ILE A 14 18.17 7.22 15.95
CA ILE A 14 18.06 7.24 14.49
C ILE A 14 16.96 6.29 14.00
N ASN A 15 16.87 5.09 14.59
CA ASN A 15 15.82 4.12 14.24
C ASN A 15 14.43 4.55 14.72
N LEU A 16 14.33 5.25 15.86
CA LEU A 16 13.10 5.85 16.37
C LEU A 16 12.61 7.03 15.53
N LEU A 17 13.51 7.94 15.13
CA LEU A 17 13.20 9.07 14.25
C LEU A 17 12.80 8.61 12.84
N ARG A 18 13.46 7.57 12.32
CA ARG A 18 13.10 6.94 11.04
C ARG A 18 11.71 6.30 11.06
N ARG A 19 11.25 5.84 12.23
CA ARG A 19 9.88 5.32 12.45
C ARG A 19 8.83 6.42 12.57
N HIS A 20 9.21 7.64 12.92
CA HIS A 20 8.30 8.78 13.10
C HIS A 20 8.17 9.67 11.84
N LEU A 21 9.16 9.68 10.95
CA LEU A 21 9.13 10.45 9.70
C LEU A 21 8.46 9.73 8.51
N ILE A 22 8.04 8.47 8.68
CA ILE A 22 7.29 7.70 7.67
C ILE A 22 6.09 7.04 8.35
N SER A 23 5.05 7.81 8.67
CA SER A 23 3.78 7.24 9.15
C SER A 23 2.58 7.92 8.51
N TYR A 24 2.59 7.96 7.19
CA TYR A 24 1.36 7.91 6.42
C TYR A 24 1.41 6.59 5.66
N SER A 25 0.69 5.58 6.15
CA SER A 25 0.47 4.34 5.39
C SER A 25 -0.55 4.65 4.29
N THR A 26 -0.08 5.33 3.24
CA THR A 26 -0.90 5.64 2.08
C THR A 26 -1.20 4.34 1.36
N THR A 27 -2.48 3.95 1.35
CA THR A 27 -2.96 2.87 0.50
C THR A 27 -3.22 3.44 -0.88
N ILE A 28 -2.64 2.83 -1.91
CA ILE A 28 -2.91 3.19 -3.30
C ILE A 28 -3.78 2.09 -3.91
N TYR A 29 -5.00 2.44 -4.30
CA TYR A 29 -5.87 1.55 -5.08
C TYR A 29 -5.61 1.75 -6.57
N GLY A 30 -5.60 0.65 -7.32
CA GLY A 30 -5.35 0.67 -8.76
C GLY A 30 -6.19 -0.35 -9.52
N ALA A 31 -6.33 -0.13 -10.82
CA ALA A 31 -6.98 -1.04 -11.75
C ALA A 31 -6.13 -1.21 -13.00
N VAL A 32 -6.11 -2.42 -13.56
CA VAL A 32 -5.53 -2.72 -14.87
C VAL A 32 -6.59 -3.32 -15.76
N THR A 33 -6.60 -2.94 -17.04
CA THR A 33 -7.64 -3.37 -17.97
C THR A 33 -7.12 -3.58 -19.38
N THR A 34 -7.72 -4.53 -20.10
CA THR A 34 -7.55 -4.73 -21.55
C THR A 34 -8.67 -4.07 -22.36
N GLY A 35 -9.58 -3.32 -21.72
CA GLY A 35 -10.85 -2.85 -22.28
C GLY A 35 -12.01 -3.76 -21.90
N ASP A 36 -11.86 -5.07 -22.10
CA ASP A 36 -12.92 -6.06 -21.82
C ASP A 36 -12.87 -6.66 -20.42
N ILE A 37 -11.66 -6.80 -19.85
CA ILE A 37 -11.43 -7.39 -18.53
C ILE A 37 -10.76 -6.37 -17.64
N TRP A 38 -11.24 -6.26 -16.42
CA TRP A 38 -10.71 -5.41 -15.36
C TRP A 38 -10.21 -6.29 -14.21
N LYS A 39 -9.07 -5.89 -13.64
CA LYS A 39 -8.54 -6.41 -12.38
C LYS A 39 -8.18 -5.25 -11.47
N PHE A 40 -8.30 -5.49 -10.17
CA PHE A 40 -8.04 -4.49 -9.16
C PHE A 40 -6.87 -4.90 -8.27
N LEU A 41 -6.14 -3.91 -7.78
CA LEU A 41 -5.03 -4.09 -6.87
C LEU A 41 -5.00 -2.98 -5.81
N LYS A 42 -4.34 -3.27 -4.70
CA LYS A 42 -3.93 -2.25 -3.73
C LYS A 42 -2.47 -2.40 -3.37
N LEU A 43 -1.80 -1.28 -3.14
CA LEU A 43 -0.46 -1.21 -2.58
C LEU A 43 -0.56 -0.68 -1.15
N GLU A 44 -0.02 -1.43 -0.19
CA GLU A 44 0.10 -1.02 1.21
C GLU A 44 1.58 -1.13 1.59
N GLY A 45 2.24 0.00 1.84
CA GLY A 45 3.68 0.04 2.05
C GLY A 45 4.44 -0.45 0.80
N CYS A 46 5.09 -1.61 0.91
CA CYS A 46 5.79 -2.27 -0.21
C CYS A 46 5.07 -3.53 -0.72
N ASP A 47 3.93 -3.88 -0.13
CA ASP A 47 3.20 -5.10 -0.45
C ASP A 47 2.07 -4.83 -1.44
N VAL A 48 2.03 -5.62 -2.51
CA VAL A 48 1.00 -5.54 -3.55
C VAL A 48 -0.01 -6.67 -3.37
N PHE A 49 -1.28 -6.32 -3.26
CA PHE A 49 -2.40 -7.25 -3.19
C PHE A 49 -3.18 -7.17 -4.50
N ILE A 50 -3.41 -8.32 -5.12
CA ILE A 50 -4.10 -8.42 -6.41
C ILE A 50 -5.41 -9.19 -6.19
N ASP A 51 -6.52 -8.63 -6.64
CA ASP A 51 -7.76 -9.39 -6.78
C ASP A 51 -7.64 -10.32 -7.99
N LEU A 52 -7.76 -11.63 -7.74
CA LEU A 52 -7.62 -12.67 -8.75
C LEU A 52 -8.88 -12.81 -9.62
N ASN A 53 -9.99 -12.16 -9.25
CA ASN A 53 -11.22 -12.17 -10.02
C ASN A 53 -11.06 -11.36 -11.32
N ASN A 54 -11.64 -11.87 -12.40
CA ASN A 54 -11.81 -11.12 -13.64
C ASN A 54 -13.19 -10.45 -13.62
N TYR A 55 -13.22 -9.14 -13.78
CA TYR A 55 -14.46 -8.38 -13.92
C TYR A 55 -14.62 -7.98 -15.38
N TYR A 56 -15.65 -8.51 -16.05
CA TYR A 56 -15.88 -8.15 -17.44
C TYR A 56 -16.55 -6.77 -17.54
N ILE A 57 -16.25 -6.00 -18.60
CA ILE A 57 -16.79 -4.64 -18.79
C ILE A 57 -18.33 -4.59 -18.75
N LYS A 58 -19.02 -5.69 -19.11
CA LYS A 58 -20.48 -5.83 -18.99
C LYS A 58 -20.99 -5.77 -17.54
N GLU A 59 -20.13 -6.05 -16.57
CA GLU A 59 -20.42 -6.01 -15.13
C GLU A 59 -20.21 -4.61 -14.55
N ILE A 60 -20.66 -3.58 -15.28
CA ILE A 60 -20.44 -2.15 -15.00
C ILE A 60 -20.74 -1.80 -13.54
N ASN A 61 -21.87 -2.29 -13.01
CA ASN A 61 -22.26 -2.00 -11.62
C ASN A 61 -21.23 -2.49 -10.59
N LYS A 62 -20.61 -3.64 -10.83
CA LYS A 62 -19.56 -4.17 -9.95
C LYS A 62 -18.29 -3.35 -10.07
N ILE A 63 -17.87 -3.05 -11.30
CA ILE A 63 -16.68 -2.23 -11.57
C ILE A 63 -16.81 -0.85 -10.92
N LEU A 64 -17.95 -0.18 -11.13
CA LEU A 64 -18.23 1.13 -10.52
C LEU A 64 -18.31 1.07 -9.00
N GLY A 65 -18.88 0.00 -8.43
CA GLY A 65 -18.91 -0.19 -6.98
C GLY A 65 -17.53 -0.38 -6.36
N ILE A 66 -16.60 -1.04 -7.06
CA ILE A 66 -15.21 -1.19 -6.60
C ILE A 66 -14.47 0.15 -6.70
N LEU A 67 -14.64 0.86 -7.83
CA LEU A 67 -14.00 2.16 -8.03
C LEU A 67 -14.49 3.21 -7.02
N SER A 68 -15.78 3.22 -6.68
CA SER A 68 -16.32 4.17 -5.69
C SER A 68 -15.73 3.94 -4.30
N GLN A 69 -15.45 2.69 -3.92
CA GLN A 69 -14.80 2.36 -2.66
C GLN A 69 -13.38 2.92 -2.55
N GLY A 70 -12.65 2.98 -3.66
CA GLY A 70 -11.30 3.55 -3.72
C GLY A 70 -11.25 5.08 -3.77
N VAL A 71 -12.38 5.76 -4.00
CA VAL A 71 -12.50 7.22 -4.14
C VAL A 71 -13.08 7.89 -2.89
N GLN A 72 -13.68 7.15 -1.95
CA GLN A 72 -14.25 7.74 -0.73
C GLN A 72 -13.18 8.51 0.06
N ILE A 73 -13.39 9.84 0.16
CA ILE A 73 -12.58 10.84 0.85
C ILE A 73 -13.16 11.08 2.24
#